data_AF-A0A0R1RAR6-F1
#
_entry.id   AF-A0A0R1RAR6-F1
#
_cell.length_a   1.000
_cell.length_b   1.000
_cell.length_c   1.000
_cell.angle_alpha   90.00
_cell.angle_beta   90.00
_cell.angle_gamma   90.00
#
_symmetry.space_group_name_H-M   'P 1'
#
loop_
_entity.id
_entity.type
_entity.pdbx_description
1 polymer ?
#
loop_
_entity_poly.entity_id
_entity_poly.type
_entity_poly.pdbx_seq_one_letter_code
_entity_poly.pdbx_strand_id
1 'polypeptide(L)'
;MLYSKTTQRRDHMTFEQVLPKLKAGAKAVRANWGGGEEFIVLVSGQNYEGIAVTPYFLIKVLHEGYSVWEPTGCDALADDWQLV
;
A
#
# COMPACT_ATOMS: atom_id res chain seq x y z
N MET A 1 32.48 17.60 -5.01
CA MET A 1 31.48 16.71 -4.37
C MET A 1 30.10 17.28 -4.67
N LEU A 2 29.48 16.86 -5.78
CA LEU A 2 28.11 17.23 -6.14
C LEU A 2 27.36 15.91 -6.35
N TYR A 3 26.66 15.46 -5.32
CA TYR A 3 25.78 14.31 -5.44
C TYR A 3 24.51 14.78 -6.16
N SER A 4 24.50 14.58 -7.47
CA SER A 4 23.29 14.68 -8.29
C SER A 4 22.32 13.58 -7.87
N LYS A 5 21.41 13.88 -6.94
CA LYS A 5 20.17 13.09 -6.80
C LYS A 5 19.31 13.45 -8.00
N THR A 6 19.55 12.81 -9.13
CA THR A 6 18.52 12.66 -10.17
C THR A 6 17.35 11.98 -9.50
N THR A 7 16.34 12.77 -9.13
CA THR A 7 15.02 12.29 -8.74
C THR A 7 14.53 11.42 -9.88
N GLN A 8 14.71 10.11 -9.76
CA GLN A 8 14.05 9.14 -10.61
C GLN A 8 12.56 9.49 -10.50
N ARG A 9 11.93 9.94 -11.60
CA ARG A 9 10.48 10.06 -11.66
C ARG A 9 9.97 8.68 -11.26
N ARG A 10 9.44 8.55 -10.06
CA ARG A 10 8.68 7.35 -9.72
C ARG A 10 7.46 7.47 -10.59
N ASP A 11 7.31 6.55 -11.54
CA ASP A 11 6.10 6.42 -12.33
C ASP A 11 4.98 6.08 -11.36
N HIS A 12 4.33 7.12 -10.86
CA HIS A 12 3.22 6.95 -9.95
C HIS A 12 2.05 6.34 -10.72
N MET A 13 1.31 5.49 -10.02
CA MET A 13 0.19 4.72 -10.55
C MET A 13 -1.12 5.24 -9.96
N THR A 14 -2.21 5.03 -10.71
CA THR A 14 -3.55 5.13 -10.13
C THR A 14 -3.85 3.92 -9.25
N PHE A 15 -4.90 4.01 -8.43
CA PHE A 15 -5.33 2.87 -7.62
C PHE A 15 -5.73 1.66 -8.48
N GLU A 16 -6.38 1.87 -9.63
CA GLU A 16 -6.77 0.81 -10.57
C GLU A 16 -5.56 0.06 -11.14
N GLN A 17 -4.44 0.76 -11.33
CA GLN A 17 -3.20 0.16 -11.82
C GLN A 17 -2.47 -0.63 -10.73
N VAL A 18 -2.53 -0.17 -9.47
CA VAL A 18 -1.83 -0.84 -8.36
C VAL A 18 -2.64 -2.00 -7.77
N LEU A 19 -3.97 -1.96 -7.81
CA LEU A 19 -4.85 -2.97 -7.22
C LEU A 19 -4.59 -4.40 -7.74
N PRO A 20 -4.41 -4.66 -9.05
CA PRO A 20 -4.03 -6.00 -9.53
C PRO A 20 -2.69 -6.48 -8.97
N LYS A 21 -1.74 -5.57 -8.74
CA LYS A 21 -0.42 -5.89 -8.17
C LYS A 21 -0.54 -6.26 -6.69
N LEU A 22 -1.36 -5.52 -5.94
CA LEU A 22 -1.71 -5.85 -4.55
C LEU A 22 -2.39 -7.23 -4.45
N LYS A 23 -3.32 -7.54 -5.37
CA LYS A 23 -3.95 -8.87 -5.47
C LYS A 23 -2.95 -10.00 -5.75
N ALA A 24 -1.84 -9.68 -6.42
CA ALA A 24 -0.73 -10.61 -6.66
C ALA A 24 0.28 -10.67 -5.49
N GLY A 25 0.00 -10.03 -4.36
CA GLY A 25 0.84 -10.05 -3.15
C GLY A 25 1.89 -8.96 -3.08
N ALA A 26 1.89 -7.99 -4.01
CA ALA A 26 2.76 -6.83 -3.89
C ALA A 26 2.35 -5.93 -2.72
N LYS A 27 3.26 -5.04 -2.34
CA LYS A 27 3.02 -3.94 -1.38
C LYS A 27 3.00 -2.63 -2.13
N ALA A 28 2.16 -1.69 -1.68
CA ALA A 28 2.09 -0.37 -2.28
C ALA A 28 1.91 0.71 -1.22
N VAL A 29 2.34 1.92 -1.53
CA VAL A 29 2.24 3.08 -0.65
C VAL A 29 1.91 4.30 -1.49
N ARG A 30 1.34 5.35 -0.88
CA ARG A 30 1.16 6.64 -1.56
C ARG A 30 2.35 7.54 -1.31
N ALA A 31 2.78 8.28 -2.33
CA ALA A 31 3.92 9.19 -2.22
C ALA A 31 3.62 10.39 -1.31
N ASN A 32 2.35 10.79 -1.20
CA ASN A 32 1.91 11.93 -0.41
C ASN A 32 1.26 11.56 0.93
N TRP A 33 1.42 10.32 1.40
CA TRP A 33 1.15 9.98 2.80
C TRP A 33 2.21 10.63 3.70
N GLY A 34 1.75 11.27 4.78
CA GLY A 34 2.59 12.11 5.65
C GLY A 34 2.67 11.63 7.10
N GLY A 35 1.98 10.54 7.46
CA GLY A 35 1.82 10.02 8.81
C GLY A 35 2.77 8.89 9.20
N GLY A 36 3.73 8.52 8.34
CA GLY A 36 4.65 7.41 8.58
C GLY A 36 4.13 6.06 8.05
N GLU A 37 3.12 6.08 7.20
CA GLU A 37 2.61 4.92 6.50
C GLU A 37 3.69 4.33 5.57
N GLU A 38 4.00 3.04 5.74
CA GLU A 38 5.06 2.36 5.00
C GLU A 38 4.51 1.67 3.75
N PHE A 39 3.39 0.95 3.87
CA PHE A 39 2.68 0.29 2.76
C PHE A 39 1.32 -0.30 3.18
N ILE A 40 0.50 -0.62 2.19
CA ILE A 40 -0.64 -1.54 2.28
C ILE A 40 -0.31 -2.88 1.61
N VAL A 41 -1.01 -3.93 2.03
CA VAL A 41 -0.91 -5.29 1.50
C VAL A 41 -2.25 -6.00 1.57
N LEU A 42 -2.58 -6.83 0.57
CA LEU A 42 -3.73 -7.73 0.64
C LEU A 42 -3.35 -8.98 1.43
N VAL A 43 -4.10 -9.28 2.49
CA VAL A 43 -3.99 -10.54 3.23
C VAL A 43 -5.14 -11.45 2.81
N SER A 44 -4.81 -12.72 2.55
CA SER A 44 -5.78 -13.75 2.19
C SER A 44 -5.33 -15.12 2.71
N GLY A 45 -6.26 -16.09 2.73
CA GLY A 45 -5.97 -17.46 3.16
C GLY A 45 -5.67 -17.64 4.65
N GLN A 46 -6.04 -16.67 5.48
CA GLN A 46 -5.87 -16.76 6.93
C GLN A 46 -7.01 -17.53 7.57
N ASN A 47 -6.75 -18.13 8.73
CA ASN A 47 -7.75 -18.74 9.58
C ASN A 47 -7.64 -18.16 10.99
N TYR A 48 -8.78 -17.85 11.59
CA TYR A 48 -8.89 -17.40 12.98
C TYR A 48 -9.89 -18.29 13.69
N GLU A 49 -9.47 -18.93 14.79
CA GLU A 49 -10.28 -19.89 15.55
C GLU A 49 -10.91 -21.01 14.68
N GLY A 50 -10.16 -21.46 13.66
CA GLY A 50 -10.62 -22.50 12.73
C GLY A 50 -11.62 -22.03 11.68
N ILE A 51 -11.94 -20.73 11.63
CA ILE A 51 -12.82 -20.11 10.64
C ILE A 51 -11.97 -19.33 9.63
N ALA A 52 -12.23 -19.53 8.34
CA ALA A 52 -11.55 -18.82 7.27
C ALA A 52 -11.87 -17.32 7.32
N VAL A 53 -10.83 -16.49 7.28
CA VAL A 53 -10.97 -15.03 7.25
C VAL A 53 -11.08 -14.57 5.80
N THR A 54 -12.12 -13.80 5.49
CA THR A 54 -12.29 -13.17 4.17
C THR A 54 -11.11 -12.25 3.86
N PRO A 55 -10.61 -12.17 2.61
CA PRO A 55 -9.49 -11.29 2.29
C PRO A 55 -9.73 -9.83 2.66
N TYR A 56 -8.70 -9.16 3.16
CA TYR A 56 -8.75 -7.78 3.63
C TYR A 56 -7.40 -7.10 3.46
N PHE A 57 -7.40 -5.78 3.35
CA PHE A 57 -6.16 -5.01 3.32
C PHE A 57 -5.69 -4.68 4.73
N LEU A 58 -4.37 -4.70 4.91
CA LEU A 58 -3.70 -4.16 6.07
C LEU A 58 -2.82 -3.00 5.65
N ILE A 59 -2.66 -2.01 6.53
CA ILE A 59 -1.64 -0.95 6.44
C ILE A 59 -0.59 -1.17 7.53
N LYS A 60 0.68 -0.96 7.18
CA LYS A 60 1.80 -0.88 8.13
C LYS A 60 2.20 0.58 8.31
N VAL A 61 2.20 1.05 9.55
CA VAL A 61 2.65 2.40 9.91
C VAL A 61 3.89 2.28 10.79
N LEU A 62 4.86 3.18 10.60
CA LEU A 62 6.10 3.19 11.38
C LEU A 62 5.79 3.24 12.88
N HIS A 63 6.49 2.43 13.67
CA HIS A 63 6.29 2.27 15.12
C HIS A 63 4.94 1.70 15.56
N GLU A 64 4.05 1.36 14.62
CA GLU A 64 2.79 0.66 14.89
C GLU A 64 2.78 -0.76 14.29
N GLY A 65 1.80 -1.54 14.75
CA GLY A 65 1.48 -2.83 14.15
C GLY A 65 0.77 -2.69 12.80
N TYR A 66 0.24 -3.81 12.31
CA TYR A 66 -0.69 -3.77 11.19
C TYR A 66 -2.08 -3.37 11.67
N SER A 67 -2.74 -2.50 10.89
CA SER A 67 -4.13 -2.10 11.08
C SER A 67 -4.94 -2.46 9.85
N VAL A 68 -6.23 -2.78 10.02
CA VAL A 68 -7.14 -2.96 8.87
C VAL A 68 -7.24 -1.63 8.13
N TRP A 69 -7.13 -1.71 6.81
CA TRP A 69 -7.21 -0.54 5.94
C TRP A 69 -8.32 -0.72 4.92
N GLU A 70 -9.09 0.34 4.73
CA GLU A 70 -10.10 0.44 3.68
C GLU A 70 -9.80 1.71 2.87
N PRO A 71 -9.82 1.63 1.53
CA PRO A 71 -9.56 2.80 0.71
C PRO A 71 -10.63 3.85 0.95
N THR A 72 -10.21 5.07 1.29
CA THR A 72 -11.09 6.23 1.21
C THR A 72 -11.31 6.63 -0.26
N GLY A 73 -12.27 7.52 -0.52
CA GLY A 73 -12.42 8.11 -1.86
C GLY A 73 -11.14 8.81 -2.34
N CYS A 74 -10.39 9.44 -1.42
CA CYS A 74 -9.10 10.08 -1.73
C CYS A 74 -8.03 9.06 -2.13
N ASP A 75 -8.07 7.85 -1.58
CA ASP A 75 -7.11 6.78 -1.89
C ASP A 75 -7.44 6.12 -3.23
N ALA A 76 -8.73 5.88 -3.48
CA ALA A 76 -9.19 5.27 -4.73
C ALA A 76 -8.98 6.17 -5.95
N LEU A 77 -9.07 7.50 -5.79
CA LEU A 77 -8.91 8.47 -6.87
C LEU A 77 -7.50 9.03 -6.99
N ALA A 78 -6.57 8.55 -6.17
CA ALA A 78 -5.18 8.99 -6.18
C ALA A 78 -4.40 8.43 -7.37
N ASP A 79 -3.47 9.23 -7.88
CA ASP A 79 -2.54 8.91 -8.95
C ASP A 79 -1.07 8.84 -8.46
N ASP A 80 -0.87 8.87 -7.14
CA ASP A 80 0.44 8.92 -6.48
C ASP A 80 0.87 7.58 -5.84
N TRP A 81 0.29 6.45 -6.29
CA TRP A 81 0.65 5.12 -5.78
C TRP A 81 1.99 4.63 -6.33
N GLN A 82 2.74 3.92 -5.50
CA GLN A 82 4.02 3.31 -5.86
C GLN A 82 4.14 1.91 -5.21
N LEU A 83 4.84 0.99 -5.87
CA LEU A 83 5.23 -0.28 -5.23
C LEU A 83 6.36 -0.05 -4.24
N VAL A 84 6.44 -0.91 -3.22
CA VAL A 84 7.52 -0.96 -2.22
C VAL A 84 8.47 -2.11 -2.51
#